data_AF-A0A813ECH8-F1
#
_entry.id   AF-A0A813ECH8-F1
#
_cell.length_a   1.000
_cell.length_b   1.000
_cell.length_c   1.000
_cell.angle_alpha   90.00
_cell.angle_beta   90.00
_cell.angle_gamma   90.00
#
_symmetry.space_group_name_H-M   'P 1'
#
loop_
_entity.id
_entity.type
_entity.pdbx_description
1 polymer ?
#
loop_
_entity_poly.entity_id
_entity_poly.type
_entity_poly.pdbx_seq_one_letter_code
_entity_poly.pdbx_strand_id
1 'polypeptide(L)'
;AAMRVLQKGGTAADACVAAAAALNVTEPCSTGIGGDAFALFYNGQTKKVECLQGCGRSPAGMTLEAVQKHPDMAGRTELPPLSALCCTVPGAAATWEAAVKRWGRLSLAEVLGPAVELAEEGFPVA
;
A
#
# COMPACT_ATOMS: atom_id res chain seq x y z
N ALA A 1 12.40 7.74 7.09
CA ALA A 1 11.78 6.59 7.81
C ALA A 1 12.62 5.30 7.73
N ALA A 2 12.83 4.70 6.55
CA ALA A 2 13.53 3.41 6.38
C ALA A 2 14.86 3.28 7.14
N MET A 3 15.74 4.28 7.03
CA MET A 3 17.04 4.27 7.74
C MET A 3 16.88 4.18 9.26
N ARG A 4 15.88 4.85 9.84
CA ARG A 4 15.61 4.77 11.29
C ARG A 4 15.23 3.34 11.70
N VAL A 5 14.44 2.65 10.86
CA VAL A 5 14.03 1.25 11.09
C VAL A 5 15.21 0.29 10.95
N LEU A 6 16.10 0.48 9.97
CA LEU A 6 17.34 -0.28 9.87
C LEU A 6 18.25 -0.08 11.09
N GLN A 7 18.40 1.16 11.56
CA GLN A 7 19.19 1.49 12.75
C GLN A 7 18.63 0.85 14.04
N LYS A 8 17.31 0.62 14.09
CA LYS A 8 16.64 -0.13 15.18
C LYS A 8 16.79 -1.65 15.06
N GLY A 9 17.54 -2.15 14.05
CA GLY A 9 17.78 -3.57 13.85
C GLY A 9 16.70 -4.30 13.02
N GLY A 10 15.82 -3.54 12.36
CA GLY A 10 14.82 -4.07 11.45
C GLY A 10 15.42 -4.68 10.17
N THR A 11 14.63 -5.49 9.47
CA THR A 11 15.04 -6.11 8.21
C THR A 11 14.87 -5.17 7.02
N ALA A 12 15.30 -5.60 5.84
CA ALA A 12 15.00 -4.90 4.59
C ALA A 12 13.48 -4.79 4.32
N ALA A 13 12.69 -5.78 4.76
CA ALA A 13 11.24 -5.72 4.63
C ALA A 13 10.62 -4.66 5.56
N ASP A 14 11.06 -4.61 6.83
CA ASP A 14 10.64 -3.58 7.78
C ASP A 14 10.94 -2.18 7.24
N ALA A 15 12.17 -1.98 6.74
CA ALA A 15 12.62 -0.70 6.19
C ALA A 15 11.83 -0.29 4.93
N CYS A 16 11.50 -1.26 4.07
CA CYS A 16 10.68 -1.04 2.87
C CYS A 16 9.27 -0.57 3.23
N VAL A 17 8.61 -1.24 4.18
CA VAL A 17 7.28 -0.82 4.65
C VAL A 17 7.33 0.54 5.33
N ALA A 18 8.37 0.83 6.12
CA ALA A 18 8.56 2.16 6.71
C ALA A 18 8.75 3.26 5.67
N ALA A 19 9.44 2.98 4.56
CA ALA A 19 9.52 3.92 3.43
C ALA A 19 8.15 4.12 2.78
N ALA A 20 7.44 3.05 2.46
CA ALA A 20 6.11 3.12 1.83
C ALA A 20 5.10 3.89 2.70
N ALA A 21 5.13 3.67 4.02
CA ALA A 21 4.29 4.40 4.96
C ALA A 21 4.64 5.89 5.04
N ALA A 22 5.92 6.25 4.98
CA ALA A 22 6.33 7.65 4.91
C ALA A 22 5.90 8.31 3.60
N LEU A 23 6.03 7.61 2.46
CA LEU A 23 5.55 8.09 1.16
C LEU A 23 4.04 8.30 1.11
N ASN A 24 3.27 7.46 1.80
CA ASN A 24 1.82 7.67 1.96
C ASN A 24 1.48 9.03 2.61
N VAL A 25 2.41 9.60 3.39
CA VAL A 25 2.27 10.93 4.02
C VAL A 25 2.90 12.02 3.15
N THR A 26 4.10 11.78 2.63
CA THR A 26 4.90 12.81 1.94
C THR A 26 4.63 12.92 0.43
N GLU A 27 4.10 11.86 -0.18
CA GLU A 27 3.71 11.77 -1.59
C GLU A 27 2.30 11.17 -1.76
N PRO A 28 1.26 11.77 -1.16
CA PRO A 28 -0.06 11.16 -1.01
C PRO A 28 -0.80 10.92 -2.34
N CYS A 29 -0.42 11.62 -3.41
CA CYS A 29 -0.99 11.44 -4.75
C CYS A 29 -0.40 10.23 -5.51
N SER A 30 0.72 9.67 -5.03
CA SER A 30 1.48 8.64 -5.75
C SER A 30 1.23 7.23 -5.20
N THR A 31 1.17 7.08 -3.88
CA THR A 31 1.09 5.78 -3.21
C THR A 31 0.42 5.90 -1.87
N GLY A 32 -0.26 4.83 -1.43
CA GLY A 32 -0.86 4.83 -0.11
C GLY A 32 -1.63 3.59 0.27
N ILE A 33 -2.11 3.58 1.51
CA ILE A 33 -2.89 2.46 2.07
C ILE A 33 -4.22 2.22 1.33
N GLY A 34 -4.73 3.23 0.64
CA GLY A 34 -5.93 3.15 -0.19
C GLY A 34 -5.71 2.56 -1.59
N GLY A 35 -4.48 2.17 -1.92
CA GLY A 35 -4.13 1.59 -3.23
C GLY A 35 -3.70 0.14 -3.17
N ASP A 36 -2.85 -0.21 -4.13
CA ASP A 36 -2.32 -1.54 -4.35
C ASP A 36 -0.84 -1.64 -3.98
N ALA A 37 -0.37 -2.86 -3.71
CA ALA A 37 1.05 -3.13 -3.48
C ALA A 37 1.51 -4.43 -4.10
N PHE A 38 2.73 -4.43 -4.63
CA PHE A 38 3.45 -5.61 -5.09
C PHE A 38 4.82 -5.62 -4.44
N ALA A 39 5.06 -6.57 -3.54
CA ALA A 39 6.33 -6.66 -2.82
C ALA A 39 7.11 -7.88 -3.30
N LEU A 40 8.27 -7.62 -3.92
CA LEU A 40 9.24 -8.65 -4.26
C LEU A 40 10.32 -8.68 -3.17
N PHE A 41 10.53 -9.84 -2.57
CA PHE A 41 11.50 -10.02 -1.50
C PHE A 41 12.49 -11.11 -1.87
N TYR A 42 13.77 -10.73 -1.92
CA TYR A 42 14.86 -11.68 -2.10
C TYR A 42 15.39 -12.13 -0.75
N ASN A 43 15.27 -13.43 -0.47
CA ASN A 43 15.84 -14.03 0.72
C ASN A 43 17.33 -14.36 0.46
N GLY A 44 18.22 -13.61 1.10
CA GLY A 44 19.66 -13.76 0.93
C GLY A 44 20.24 -15.10 1.37
N GLN A 45 19.55 -15.85 2.24
CA GLN A 45 19.96 -17.18 2.72
C GLN A 45 19.52 -18.27 1.75
N THR A 46 18.25 -18.27 1.37
CA THR A 46 17.68 -19.31 0.49
C THR A 46 17.92 -19.03 -0.99
N LYS A 47 18.36 -17.82 -1.34
CA LYS A 47 18.58 -17.34 -2.72
C LYS A 47 17.30 -17.35 -3.58
N LYS A 48 16.12 -17.27 -2.95
CA LYS A 48 14.82 -17.26 -3.62
C LYS A 48 14.18 -15.88 -3.58
N VAL A 49 13.40 -15.57 -4.61
CA VAL A 49 12.49 -14.43 -4.63
C VAL A 49 11.10 -14.90 -4.25
N GLU A 50 10.48 -14.21 -3.30
CA GLU A 50 9.09 -14.38 -2.92
C GLU A 50 8.31 -13.11 -3.30
N CYS A 51 7.02 -13.26 -3.57
CA CYS A 51 6.15 -12.15 -3.94
C CYS A 51 4.94 -12.10 -3.00
N LEU A 52 4.59 -10.89 -2.56
CA LEU A 52 3.26 -10.58 -2.03
C LEU A 52 2.55 -9.67 -3.02
N GLN A 53 1.35 -10.08 -3.40
CA GLN A 53 0.48 -9.33 -4.29
C GLN A 53 -0.74 -8.86 -3.48
N GLY A 54 -0.84 -7.56 -3.25
CA GLY A 54 -2.04 -6.90 -2.80
C GLY A 54 -2.54 -5.93 -3.85
N CYS A 55 -2.83 -6.45 -5.05
CA CYS A 55 -3.67 -5.70 -5.97
C CYS A 55 -5.12 -5.89 -5.56
N GLY A 56 -5.86 -4.81 -5.49
CA GLY A 56 -7.25 -4.81 -5.09
C GLY A 56 -8.11 -5.55 -6.09
N ARG A 57 -9.08 -6.31 -5.59
CA ARG A 57 -10.10 -6.92 -6.42
C ARG A 57 -11.24 -5.93 -6.66
N SER A 58 -11.96 -6.10 -7.76
CA SER A 58 -13.29 -5.48 -7.89
C SER A 58 -14.19 -5.94 -6.73
N PRO A 59 -15.05 -5.06 -6.19
CA PRO A 59 -16.01 -5.45 -5.17
C PRO A 59 -16.86 -6.63 -5.62
N ALA A 60 -17.14 -7.58 -4.73
CA ALA A 60 -17.83 -8.83 -5.09
C ALA A 60 -19.21 -8.64 -5.74
N GLY A 61 -19.90 -7.55 -5.41
CA GLY A 61 -21.20 -7.18 -5.99
C GLY A 61 -21.12 -6.37 -7.30
N MET A 62 -19.93 -5.97 -7.73
CA MET A 62 -19.72 -5.13 -8.91
C MET A 62 -19.63 -6.00 -10.18
N THR A 63 -20.77 -6.52 -10.61
CA THR A 63 -20.88 -7.23 -11.89
C THR A 63 -20.82 -6.26 -13.07
N LEU A 64 -20.51 -6.75 -14.27
CA LEU A 64 -20.52 -5.93 -15.48
C LEU A 64 -21.87 -5.24 -15.70
N GLU A 65 -22.97 -5.96 -15.48
CA GLU A 65 -24.33 -5.43 -15.60
C GLU A 65 -24.59 -4.32 -14.57
N ALA A 66 -24.12 -4.50 -13.32
CA ALA A 66 -24.25 -3.48 -12.29
C ALA A 66 -23.48 -2.20 -12.65
N VAL A 67 -22.27 -2.33 -13.22
CA VAL A 67 -21.47 -1.20 -13.71
C VAL A 67 -22.21 -0.48 -14.86
N GLN A 68 -22.69 -1.22 -15.86
CA GLN A 68 -23.40 -0.63 -17.01
C GLN A 68 -24.68 0.11 -16.62
N LYS A 69 -25.37 -0.34 -15.57
CA LYS A 69 -26.59 0.30 -15.04
C LYS A 69 -26.30 1.45 -14.06
N HIS A 70 -25.05 1.65 -13.65
CA HIS A 70 -24.70 2.67 -12.69
C HIS A 70 -24.94 4.08 -13.27
N PRO A 71 -25.47 5.04 -12.50
CA PRO A 71 -25.74 6.40 -12.98
C PRO A 71 -24.52 7.09 -13.62
N ASP A 72 -23.33 6.85 -13.08
CA ASP A 72 -22.07 7.39 -13.62
C ASP A 72 -21.76 6.91 -15.04
N MET A 73 -22.36 5.79 -15.49
CA MET A 73 -22.15 5.21 -16.82
C MET A 73 -23.19 5.65 -17.86
N ALA A 74 -24.15 6.52 -17.52
CA ALA A 74 -25.21 6.94 -18.43
C ALA A 74 -24.64 7.56 -19.73
N GLY A 75 -24.80 6.83 -20.85
CA GLY A 75 -24.31 7.24 -22.17
C GLY A 75 -22.80 7.16 -22.35
N ARG A 76 -22.07 6.50 -21.45
CA ARG A 76 -20.60 6.36 -21.50
C ARG A 76 -20.19 4.93 -21.82
N THR A 77 -19.05 4.81 -22.49
CA THR A 77 -18.39 3.53 -22.77
C THR A 77 -17.16 3.29 -21.88
N GLU A 78 -16.71 4.31 -21.16
CA GLU A 78 -15.54 4.29 -20.29
C GLU A 78 -15.90 4.77 -18.88
N LEU A 79 -15.20 4.23 -17.88
CA LEU A 79 -15.37 4.63 -16.49
C LEU A 79 -14.92 6.09 -16.30
N PRO A 80 -15.75 6.97 -15.71
CA PRO A 80 -15.32 8.32 -15.38
C PRO A 80 -14.17 8.29 -14.36
N PRO A 81 -13.06 9.04 -14.55
CA PRO A 81 -11.88 8.96 -13.69
C PRO A 81 -12.12 9.19 -12.20
N LEU A 82 -13.13 10.00 -11.85
CA LEU A 82 -13.49 10.34 -10.47
C LEU A 82 -14.69 9.54 -9.94
N SER A 83 -15.17 8.54 -10.69
CA SER A 83 -16.24 7.67 -10.23
C SER A 83 -15.74 6.71 -9.16
N ALA A 84 -16.57 6.40 -8.17
CA ALA A 84 -16.30 5.34 -7.19
C ALA A 84 -16.17 3.95 -7.87
N LEU A 85 -16.66 3.78 -9.09
CA LEU A 85 -16.48 2.57 -9.89
C LEU A 85 -15.01 2.28 -10.23
N CYS A 86 -14.14 3.30 -10.19
CA CYS A 86 -12.70 3.15 -10.39
C CYS A 86 -11.97 2.62 -9.15
N CYS A 87 -12.62 2.56 -7.98
CA CYS A 87 -12.00 2.12 -6.75
C CYS A 87 -12.09 0.58 -6.60
N THR A 88 -10.94 -0.07 -6.48
CA THR A 88 -10.83 -1.48 -6.07
C THR A 88 -10.80 -1.60 -4.55
N VAL A 89 -10.95 -2.81 -4.02
CA VAL A 89 -10.74 -3.08 -2.58
C VAL A 89 -9.25 -2.92 -2.27
N PRO A 90 -8.81 -1.93 -1.46
CA PRO A 90 -7.38 -1.64 -1.28
C PRO A 90 -6.58 -2.85 -0.74
N GLY A 91 -5.44 -3.14 -1.35
CA GLY A 91 -4.57 -4.26 -0.95
C GLY A 91 -3.25 -3.85 -0.30
N ALA A 92 -2.88 -2.56 -0.36
CA ALA A 92 -1.59 -2.07 0.13
C ALA A 92 -1.40 -2.29 1.64
N ALA A 93 -2.35 -1.88 2.48
CA ALA A 93 -2.24 -2.02 3.94
C ALA A 93 -2.06 -3.48 4.39
N ALA A 94 -2.85 -4.40 3.84
CA ALA A 94 -2.73 -5.83 4.13
C ALA A 94 -1.38 -6.40 3.67
N THR A 95 -0.85 -5.91 2.54
CA THR A 95 0.46 -6.32 2.04
C THR A 95 1.59 -5.85 2.94
N TRP A 96 1.48 -4.64 3.49
CA TRP A 96 2.46 -4.10 4.44
C TRP A 96 2.51 -4.91 5.72
N GLU A 97 1.35 -5.20 6.32
CA GLU A 97 1.25 -6.08 7.50
C GLU A 97 1.82 -7.48 7.19
N ALA A 98 1.43 -8.09 6.07
CA ALA A 98 1.91 -9.40 5.68
C ALA A 98 3.43 -9.42 5.45
N ALA A 99 4.01 -8.38 4.86
CA ALA A 99 5.44 -8.26 4.63
C ALA A 99 6.21 -8.17 5.95
N VAL A 100 5.77 -7.32 6.89
CA VAL A 100 6.37 -7.21 8.23
C VAL A 100 6.22 -8.54 8.99
N LYS A 101 5.06 -9.17 8.96
CA LYS A 101 4.83 -10.44 9.65
C LYS A 101 5.69 -11.59 9.08
N ARG A 102 5.88 -11.63 7.76
CA ARG A 102 6.56 -12.74 7.06
C ARG A 102 8.08 -12.57 7.00
N TRP A 103 8.56 -11.34 6.81
CA TRP A 103 9.96 -11.04 6.52
C TRP A 103 10.58 -9.99 7.46
N GLY A 104 9.77 -9.42 8.34
CA GLY A 104 10.19 -8.42 9.32
C GLY A 104 10.77 -9.01 10.60
N ARG A 105 11.27 -8.11 11.45
CA ARG A 105 11.74 -8.40 12.81
C ARG A 105 11.10 -7.49 13.85
N LEU A 106 10.72 -6.27 13.46
CA LEU A 106 10.06 -5.31 14.34
C LEU A 106 8.54 -5.49 14.32
N SER A 107 7.84 -4.93 15.30
CA SER A 107 6.38 -4.85 15.26
C SER A 107 5.91 -3.86 14.19
N LEU A 108 4.70 -4.07 13.66
CA LEU A 108 4.11 -3.14 12.70
C LEU A 108 4.02 -1.71 13.26
N ALA A 109 3.74 -1.56 14.55
CA ALA A 109 3.70 -0.25 15.22
C ALA A 109 5.07 0.46 15.18
N GLU A 110 6.17 -0.26 15.44
CA GLU A 110 7.52 0.31 15.35
C GLU A 110 7.90 0.70 13.91
N VAL A 111 7.45 -0.09 12.94
CA VAL A 111 7.69 0.15 11.50
C VAL A 111 6.94 1.38 11.01
N LEU A 112 5.68 1.55 11.43
CA LEU A 112 4.82 2.68 11.03
C LEU A 112 5.11 3.97 11.82
N GLY A 113 5.73 3.87 13.01
CA GLY A 113 5.99 5.00 13.89
C GLY A 113 6.56 6.26 13.21
N PRO A 114 7.60 6.17 12.35
CA PRO A 114 8.12 7.35 11.66
C PRO A 114 7.12 8.02 10.71
N ALA A 115 6.18 7.27 10.12
CA ALA A 115 5.14 7.83 9.27
C ALA A 115 4.03 8.48 10.10
N VAL A 116 3.71 7.92 11.27
CA VAL A 116 2.78 8.53 12.23
C VAL A 116 3.31 9.89 12.69
N GLU A 117 4.58 9.97 13.10
CA GLU A 117 5.26 11.22 13.46
C GLU A 117 5.15 12.28 12.35
N LEU A 118 5.45 11.91 11.09
CA LEU A 118 5.31 12.82 9.94
C LEU A 118 3.87 13.30 9.72
N ALA A 119 2.88 12.45 9.98
CA ALA A 119 1.47 12.79 9.80
C ALA A 119 0.93 13.68 10.94
N GLU A 120 1.39 13.46 12.17
CA GLU A 120 0.94 14.20 13.37
C GLU A 120 1.66 15.55 13.52
N GLU A 121 2.98 15.58 13.28
CA GLU A 121 3.81 16.76 13.49
C GLU A 121 3.98 17.60 12.20
N GLY A 122 3.61 17.02 11.06
CA GLY A 122 3.79 17.62 9.75
C GLY A 122 5.23 17.54 9.23
N PHE A 123 5.42 18.03 8.01
CA PHE A 123 6.72 18.07 7.34
C PHE A 123 6.75 19.23 6.32
N PRO A 124 7.92 19.78 5.98
CA PRO A 124 8.03 20.79 4.93
C PRO A 124 7.71 20.19 3.55
N VAL A 125 6.78 20.81 2.83
CA VAL A 125 6.45 20.47 1.43
C VAL A 125 7.35 21.27 0.49
N ALA A 126 7.87 20.64 -0.56
CA ALA A 126 8.69 21.26 -1.61
C ALA A 126 7.86 21.55 -2.86
#